data_AF-A0A2C9U7E7-F1
#
_entry.id   AF-A0A2C9U7E7-F1
#
_cell.length_a   1.000
_cell.length_b   1.000
_cell.length_c   1.000
_cell.angle_alpha   90.00
_cell.angle_beta   90.00
_cell.angle_gamma   90.00
#
_symmetry.space_group_name_H-M   'P 1'
#
loop_
_entity.id
_entity.type
_entity.pdbx_description
1 polymer ?
#
loop_
_entity_poly.entity_id
_entity_poly.type
_entity_poly.pdbx_seq_one_letter_code
_entity_poly.pdbx_strand_id
1 'polypeptide(L)'
;MFYPAVHNESRNSPFILFMKDAEKSIAGNPDTCSTFKSKLEKLPDNLVAIASHTQTDNCKEKSHPGGLLFTKFGSNQTALLDLAFPDSFGRLYDRGKEVPKATKVLTKLYPNKAVIHMPQDEVLPASWKHQLDRDVETLKMKGNLNHLRAVRNLSYAKLWHLIVIS
;
A
#
# COMPACT_ATOMS: atom_id res chain seq x y z
N MET A 1 -3.74 -20.77 -7.86
CA MET A 1 -5.15 -20.92 -7.43
C MET A 1 -5.97 -19.61 -7.49
N PHE A 2 -5.36 -18.45 -7.77
CA PHE A 2 -5.99 -17.13 -7.63
C PHE A 2 -7.05 -16.74 -8.68
N TYR A 3 -6.87 -17.15 -9.95
CA TYR A 3 -7.68 -16.65 -11.07
C TYR A 3 -9.17 -17.07 -11.07
N PRO A 4 -9.55 -18.32 -10.72
CA PRO A 4 -10.97 -18.71 -10.72
C PRO A 4 -11.81 -17.94 -9.69
N ALA A 5 -11.26 -17.69 -8.50
CA ALA A 5 -11.96 -16.95 -7.45
C ALA A 5 -12.22 -15.49 -7.87
N VAL A 6 -11.21 -14.84 -8.46
CA VAL A 6 -11.30 -13.46 -8.97
C VAL A 6 -12.37 -13.34 -10.05
N HIS A 7 -12.36 -14.27 -11.00
CA HIS A 7 -13.31 -14.27 -12.10
C HIS A 7 -14.75 -14.58 -11.65
N ASN A 8 -14.91 -15.38 -10.59
CA ASN A 8 -16.23 -15.62 -10.02
C ASN A 8 -16.76 -14.36 -9.31
N GLU A 9 -15.92 -13.70 -8.52
CA GLU A 9 -16.30 -12.49 -7.78
C GLU A 9 -16.62 -11.32 -8.72
N SER A 10 -15.89 -11.21 -9.84
CA SER A 10 -16.09 -10.12 -10.80
C SER A 10 -17.44 -10.16 -11.51
N ARG A 11 -18.18 -11.27 -11.45
CA ARG A 11 -19.52 -11.36 -12.02
C ARG A 11 -20.57 -10.66 -11.17
N ASN A 12 -20.30 -10.46 -9.88
CA ASN A 12 -21.28 -9.94 -8.94
C ASN A 12 -21.20 -8.42 -8.80
N SER A 13 -19.99 -7.86 -8.69
CA SER A 13 -19.78 -6.43 -8.50
C SER A 13 -18.33 -6.00 -8.81
N PRO A 14 -18.08 -4.70 -9.06
CA PRO A 14 -16.73 -4.16 -9.13
C PRO A 14 -16.00 -4.33 -7.78
N PHE A 15 -14.73 -4.73 -7.81
CA PHE A 15 -13.95 -4.87 -6.58
C PHE A 15 -12.46 -4.60 -6.78
N ILE A 16 -11.78 -4.38 -5.64
CA ILE A 16 -10.35 -4.15 -5.59
C ILE A 16 -9.66 -5.45 -5.21
N LEU A 17 -8.69 -5.84 -6.03
CA LEU A 17 -7.72 -6.87 -5.68
C LEU A 17 -6.51 -6.20 -5.03
N PHE A 18 -6.28 -6.46 -3.75
CA PHE A 18 -5.09 -5.98 -3.06
C PHE A 18 -4.08 -7.11 -2.83
N MET A 19 -2.86 -6.95 -3.36
CA MET A 19 -1.73 -7.86 -3.16
C MET A 19 -0.69 -7.22 -2.27
N LYS A 20 -0.63 -7.67 -1.01
CA LYS A 20 0.33 -7.18 -0.02
C LYS A 20 1.72 -7.77 -0.25
N ASP A 21 2.75 -6.94 -0.12
CA ASP A 21 4.18 -7.30 -0.19
C ASP A 21 4.53 -8.07 -1.47
N ALA A 22 4.13 -7.49 -2.61
CA ALA A 22 4.19 -8.11 -3.93
C ALA A 22 5.59 -8.62 -4.31
N GLU A 23 6.65 -7.97 -3.80
CA GLU A 23 8.04 -8.39 -4.01
C GLU A 23 8.31 -9.81 -3.53
N LYS A 24 7.66 -10.24 -2.44
CA LYS A 24 7.85 -11.57 -1.86
C LYS A 24 7.26 -12.66 -2.76
N SER A 25 6.23 -12.33 -3.53
CA SER A 25 5.57 -13.26 -4.45
C SER A 25 6.29 -13.45 -5.78
N ILE A 26 7.15 -12.50 -6.17
CA ILE A 26 7.86 -12.52 -7.47
C ILE A 26 9.36 -12.81 -7.36
N ALA A 27 9.95 -12.74 -6.16
CA ALA A 27 11.40 -12.82 -5.97
C ALA A 27 12.02 -14.21 -6.30
N GLY A 28 11.20 -15.26 -6.46
CA GLY A 28 11.69 -16.63 -6.60
C GLY A 28 11.79 -17.20 -8.02
N ASN A 29 11.08 -16.63 -9.02
CA ASN A 29 11.04 -17.23 -10.36
C ASN A 29 10.65 -16.20 -11.46
N PRO A 30 11.45 -15.98 -12.51
CA PRO A 30 11.09 -15.10 -13.62
C PRO A 30 9.89 -15.60 -14.47
N ASP A 31 9.67 -16.91 -14.54
CA ASP A 31 8.58 -17.54 -15.31
C ASP A 31 7.21 -17.36 -14.62
N THR A 32 7.19 -17.18 -13.30
CA THR A 32 5.95 -16.86 -12.58
C THR A 32 5.51 -15.42 -12.85
N CYS A 33 6.45 -14.50 -13.10
CA CYS A 33 6.14 -13.13 -13.45
C CYS A 33 5.44 -13.01 -14.81
N SER A 34 5.91 -13.71 -15.85
CA SER A 34 5.30 -13.66 -17.19
C SER A 34 3.88 -14.23 -17.16
N THR A 35 3.70 -15.37 -16.49
CA THR A 35 2.39 -15.99 -16.26
C THR A 35 1.46 -15.06 -15.49
N PHE A 36 1.95 -14.41 -14.43
CA PHE A 36 1.18 -13.45 -13.64
C PHE A 36 0.77 -12.23 -14.48
N LYS A 37 1.69 -11.66 -15.27
CA LYS A 37 1.39 -10.55 -16.18
C LYS A 37 0.27 -10.90 -17.15
N SER A 38 0.34 -12.07 -17.78
CA SER A 38 -0.68 -12.53 -18.72
C SER A 38 -2.06 -12.72 -18.07
N LYS A 39 -2.11 -12.98 -16.75
CA LYS A 39 -3.36 -13.06 -15.99
C LYS A 39 -3.87 -11.68 -15.61
N LEU A 40 -2.98 -10.75 -15.30
CA LEU A 40 -3.30 -9.36 -15.01
C LEU A 40 -3.91 -8.67 -16.24
N GLU A 41 -3.37 -8.94 -17.43
CA GLU A 41 -3.88 -8.45 -18.72
C GLU A 41 -5.25 -9.05 -19.11
N LYS A 42 -5.62 -10.19 -18.53
CA LYS A 42 -6.91 -10.87 -18.76
C LYS A 42 -7.94 -10.57 -17.67
N LEU A 43 -7.63 -9.64 -16.77
CA LEU A 43 -8.58 -9.22 -15.75
C LEU A 43 -9.77 -8.52 -16.39
N PRO A 44 -10.98 -8.70 -15.83
CA PRO A 44 -12.16 -7.99 -16.30
C PRO A 44 -12.08 -6.50 -15.96
N ASP A 45 -12.69 -5.65 -16.78
CA ASP A 45 -12.60 -4.19 -16.68
C ASP A 45 -13.16 -3.61 -15.37
N ASN A 46 -14.02 -4.37 -14.68
CA ASN A 46 -14.61 -3.96 -13.41
C ASN A 46 -13.71 -4.25 -12.19
N LEU A 47 -12.45 -4.63 -12.41
CA LEU A 47 -11.49 -4.93 -11.36
C LEU A 47 -10.31 -3.97 -11.36
N VAL A 48 -9.97 -3.48 -10.18
CA VAL A 48 -8.73 -2.69 -9.95
C VAL A 48 -7.75 -3.53 -9.15
N ALA A 49 -6.58 -3.80 -9.72
CA ALA A 49 -5.50 -4.51 -9.04
C ALA A 49 -4.49 -3.53 -8.43
N ILE A 50 -4.28 -3.62 -7.13
CA ILE A 50 -3.32 -2.80 -6.37
C ILE A 50 -2.32 -3.73 -5.70
N ALA A 51 -1.03 -3.43 -5.85
CA ALA A 51 0.05 -4.14 -5.18
C ALA A 51 0.80 -3.19 -4.25
N SER A 52 1.16 -3.67 -3.06
CA SER A 52 2.06 -2.93 -2.16
C SER A 52 3.49 -3.47 -2.26
N HIS A 53 4.46 -2.56 -2.15
CA HIS A 53 5.87 -2.89 -2.05
C HIS A 53 6.49 -2.00 -0.98
N THR A 54 7.09 -2.61 0.03
CA THR A 54 7.84 -1.85 1.04
C THR A 54 9.32 -1.89 0.69
N GLN A 55 9.85 -0.73 0.29
CA GLN A 55 11.30 -0.57 0.19
C GLN A 55 11.81 -0.19 1.57
N THR A 56 12.50 -1.11 2.24
CA THR A 56 13.21 -0.77 3.48
C THR A 56 14.36 0.16 3.11
N ASP A 57 14.25 1.41 3.56
CA ASP A 57 15.30 2.38 3.42
C ASP A 57 16.46 1.93 4.32
N ASN A 58 17.44 1.23 3.75
CA ASN A 58 18.70 0.94 4.42
C ASN A 58 19.58 2.20 4.44
N CYS A 59 18.97 3.37 4.67
CA CYS A 59 19.67 4.51 5.23
C CYS A 59 20.10 4.08 6.63
N LYS A 60 21.25 3.40 6.69
CA LYS A 60 22.18 3.65 7.79
C LYS A 60 22.26 5.16 7.85
N GLU A 61 21.64 5.74 8.86
CA GLU A 61 22.09 6.99 9.43
C GLU A 61 23.61 6.80 9.60
N LYS A 62 24.38 7.24 8.62
CA LYS A 62 25.79 7.54 8.85
C LYS A 62 25.74 8.80 9.69
N SER A 63 25.33 8.66 10.95
CA SER A 63 25.99 9.41 12.00
C SER A 63 27.43 8.96 11.89
N HIS A 64 28.19 9.70 11.09
CA HIS A 64 29.63 9.62 11.18
C HIS A 64 29.94 9.84 12.66
N PRO A 65 30.62 8.92 13.36
CA PRO A 65 31.09 9.13 14.72
C PRO A 65 32.27 10.13 14.72
N GLY A 66 32.09 11.23 13.99
CA GLY A 66 33.04 12.27 13.68
C GLY A 66 32.37 13.56 13.19
N GLY A 67 31.05 13.70 13.32
CA GLY A 67 30.34 14.99 13.22
C GLY A 67 30.61 15.85 14.45
N LEU A 68 31.89 16.13 14.71
CA LEU A 68 32.34 16.99 15.79
C LEU A 68 32.07 18.45 15.41
N LEU A 69 31.13 19.06 16.12
CA LEU A 69 31.10 20.50 16.31
C LEU A 69 32.37 20.92 17.08
N PHE A 70 33.40 21.34 16.36
CA PHE A 70 34.46 22.13 16.95
C PHE A 70 34.20 23.60 16.68
N THR A 71 33.54 24.26 17.63
CA THR A 71 33.81 25.68 17.85
C THR A 71 35.21 25.78 18.43
N LYS A 72 36.17 26.33 17.70
CA LYS A 72 37.39 26.88 18.32
C LYS A 72 37.52 28.37 18.02
N PHE A 73 37.51 29.10 19.12
CA PHE A 73 37.96 30.47 19.29
C PHE A 73 39.40 30.64 18.76
N GLY A 74 39.63 31.66 17.93
CA GLY A 74 40.97 32.16 17.60
C GLY A 74 41.30 32.29 16.11
N SER A 75 41.28 33.53 15.61
CA SER A 75 42.01 34.07 14.45
C SER A 75 41.64 33.58 13.02
N ASN A 76 40.81 34.40 12.37
CA ASN A 76 40.80 34.81 10.95
C ASN A 76 40.87 33.75 9.84
N GLN A 77 39.80 32.96 9.60
CA GLN A 77 39.38 32.48 8.27
C GLN A 77 37.85 32.26 8.26
N THR A 78 37.14 32.92 7.34
CA THR A 78 35.69 32.79 7.06
C THR A 78 35.34 31.47 6.38
N ALA A 79 34.36 30.71 6.90
CA ALA A 79 33.51 29.83 6.08
C ALA A 79 32.23 29.37 6.82
N LEU A 80 31.13 29.99 6.40
CA LEU A 80 29.69 29.67 6.43
C LEU A 80 29.16 28.48 7.27
N LEU A 81 28.22 28.79 8.18
CA LEU A 81 27.11 27.92 8.54
C LEU A 81 26.12 27.91 7.37
N ASP A 82 25.87 26.76 6.77
CA ASP A 82 24.76 26.57 5.85
C ASP A 82 23.68 25.73 6.55
N LEU A 83 22.59 26.38 6.97
CA LEU A 83 21.35 25.72 7.40
C LEU A 83 20.48 25.39 6.18
N ALA A 84 21.07 24.74 5.18
CA ALA A 84 20.30 24.19 4.08
C ALA A 84 19.47 23.01 4.58
N PHE A 85 18.19 23.26 4.85
CA PHE A 85 17.17 22.21 4.89
C PHE A 85 17.23 21.46 3.55
N PRO A 86 17.40 20.14 3.52
CA PRO A 86 17.49 19.42 2.27
C PRO A 86 16.10 19.26 1.63
N ASP A 87 15.65 20.28 0.92
CA ASP A 87 14.84 20.09 -0.29
C ASP A 87 15.79 19.69 -1.42
N SER A 88 16.20 18.41 -1.42
CA SER A 88 16.97 17.82 -2.50
C SER A 88 16.29 16.56 -3.03
N PHE A 89 15.14 16.77 -3.68
CA PHE A 89 14.56 15.81 -4.64
C PHE A 89 15.28 15.78 -6.00
N GLY A 90 16.50 16.32 -6.09
CA GLY A 90 17.26 16.37 -7.33
C GLY A 90 18.68 15.90 -7.10
N ARG A 91 19.01 14.76 -7.72
CA ARG A 91 20.40 14.34 -8.05
C ARG A 91 21.21 13.70 -6.90
N LEU A 92 20.86 12.46 -6.56
CA LEU A 92 21.84 11.48 -6.09
C LEU A 92 21.53 10.08 -6.63
N TYR A 93 21.61 9.95 -7.95
CA TYR A 93 21.99 8.66 -8.55
C TYR A 93 23.52 8.62 -8.57
N ASP A 94 24.13 8.01 -7.55
CA ASP A 94 25.44 7.39 -7.74
C ASP A 94 25.55 6.09 -6.94
N ARG A 95 26.25 5.15 -7.57
CA ARG A 95 26.25 3.69 -7.48
C ARG A 95 26.10 3.07 -6.09
N GLY A 96 25.26 2.03 -6.05
CA GLY A 96 25.67 0.80 -5.38
C GLY A 96 24.67 0.14 -4.44
N LYS A 97 23.37 0.14 -4.73
CA LYS A 97 22.46 -0.92 -4.28
C LYS A 97 21.53 -1.28 -5.42
N GLU A 98 21.66 -2.50 -5.91
CA GLU A 98 20.76 -3.11 -6.88
C GLU A 98 19.33 -2.79 -6.46
N VAL A 99 18.58 -2.00 -7.26
CA VAL A 99 17.12 -1.99 -7.15
C VAL A 99 16.74 -3.46 -7.13
N PRO A 100 16.19 -4.00 -6.03
CA PRO A 100 16.00 -5.44 -5.89
C PRO A 100 15.37 -5.96 -7.18
N LYS A 101 15.89 -7.06 -7.75
CA LYS A 101 15.41 -7.58 -9.05
C LYS A 101 13.87 -7.62 -9.10
N ALA A 102 13.25 -7.90 -7.96
CA ALA A 102 11.81 -7.80 -7.72
C ALA A 102 11.21 -6.40 -8.01
N THR A 103 11.76 -5.31 -7.49
CA THR A 103 11.23 -3.96 -7.70
C THR A 103 11.23 -3.55 -9.18
N LYS A 104 12.26 -3.93 -9.96
CA LYS A 104 12.26 -3.69 -11.43
C LYS A 104 11.11 -4.43 -12.13
N VAL A 105 10.83 -5.64 -11.66
CA VAL A 105 9.74 -6.46 -12.19
C VAL A 105 8.38 -5.88 -11.80
N LEU A 106 8.19 -5.43 -10.56
CA LEU A 106 6.94 -4.80 -10.11
C LEU A 106 6.61 -3.55 -10.90
N THR A 107 7.59 -2.68 -11.18
CA THR A 107 7.36 -1.47 -11.99
C THR A 107 6.91 -1.79 -13.42
N LYS A 108 7.27 -2.98 -13.96
CA LYS A 108 6.77 -3.43 -15.27
C LYS A 108 5.36 -4.02 -15.19
N LEU A 109 4.98 -4.62 -14.06
CA LEU A 109 3.66 -5.20 -13.84
C LEU A 109 2.61 -4.14 -13.49
N TYR A 110 3.01 -3.12 -12.73
CA TYR A 110 2.14 -2.06 -12.23
C TYR A 110 2.66 -0.70 -12.74
N PRO A 111 2.22 -0.28 -13.94
CA PRO A 111 2.73 0.95 -14.57
C PRO A 111 2.33 2.20 -13.78
N ASN A 112 1.15 2.18 -13.14
CA ASN A 112 0.70 3.24 -12.24
C ASN A 112 1.32 3.01 -10.86
N LYS A 113 2.19 3.93 -10.44
CA LYS A 113 2.88 3.88 -9.16
C LYS A 113 2.57 5.12 -8.33
N ALA A 114 2.13 4.90 -7.10
CA ALA A 114 2.12 5.91 -6.05
C ALA A 114 3.17 5.56 -5.00
N VAL A 115 4.00 6.52 -4.61
CA VAL A 115 4.94 6.37 -3.50
C VAL A 115 4.31 7.01 -2.27
N ILE A 116 4.24 6.27 -1.17
CA ILE A 116 3.76 6.78 0.11
C ILE A 116 4.98 6.98 1.00
N HIS A 117 5.17 8.22 1.44
CA HIS A 117 6.20 8.58 2.40
C HIS A 117 5.59 8.70 3.80
N MET A 118 6.41 8.50 4.82
CA MET A 118 6.00 8.81 6.19
C MET A 118 5.71 10.32 6.29
N PRO A 119 4.56 10.74 6.87
CA PRO A 119 4.30 12.14 7.15
C PRO A 119 5.41 12.74 8.03
N GLN A 120 5.84 13.95 7.71
CA GLN A 120 6.86 14.68 8.50
C GLN A 120 6.24 15.38 9.73
N ASP A 121 4.96 15.71 9.66
CA ASP A 121 4.21 16.31 10.77
C ASP A 121 3.80 15.20 11.77
N GLU A 122 4.19 15.37 13.03
CA GLU A 122 3.93 14.41 14.12
C GLU A 122 2.44 14.31 14.49
N VAL A 123 1.62 15.31 14.16
CA VAL A 123 0.18 15.33 14.49
C VAL A 123 -0.64 14.55 13.47
N LEU A 124 -0.22 14.51 12.20
CA LEU A 124 -0.94 13.82 11.13
C LEU A 124 -1.11 12.31 11.38
N PRO A 125 -0.09 11.52 11.77
CA PRO A 125 -0.23 10.11 12.07
C PRO A 125 -1.30 9.82 13.12
N ALA A 126 -1.37 10.62 14.19
CA ALA A 126 -2.37 10.47 15.23
C ALA A 126 -3.79 10.74 14.69
N SER A 127 -3.96 11.80 13.91
CA SER A 127 -5.26 12.13 13.30
C SER A 127 -5.75 11.04 12.33
N TRP A 128 -4.86 10.48 11.52
CA TRP A 128 -5.17 9.41 10.56
C TRP A 128 -5.52 8.11 11.28
N LYS A 129 -4.80 7.78 12.35
CA LYS A 129 -5.13 6.65 13.21
C LYS A 129 -6.53 6.79 13.80
N HIS A 130 -6.84 7.96 14.38
CA HIS A 130 -8.17 8.23 14.92
C HIS A 130 -9.27 8.13 13.86
N GLN A 131 -9.02 8.60 12.63
CA GLN A 131 -9.97 8.44 11.52
C GLN A 131 -10.17 6.96 11.18
N LEU A 132 -9.09 6.19 11.05
CA LEU A 132 -9.14 4.76 10.73
C LEU A 132 -9.91 3.97 11.79
N ASP A 133 -9.69 4.27 13.07
CA ASP A 133 -10.39 3.63 14.17
C ASP A 133 -11.92 3.87 14.08
N ARG A 134 -12.34 5.11 13.78
CA ARG A 134 -13.76 5.44 13.54
C ARG A 134 -14.33 4.75 12.33
N ASP A 135 -13.56 4.65 11.24
CA ASP A 135 -14.02 4.00 10.01
C ASP A 135 -14.24 2.50 10.24
N VAL A 136 -13.38 1.85 11.04
CA VAL A 136 -13.56 0.44 11.45
C VAL A 136 -14.86 0.26 12.22
N GLU A 137 -15.17 1.15 13.17
CA GLU A 137 -16.43 1.10 13.93
C GLU A 137 -17.64 1.28 13.00
N THR A 138 -17.57 2.24 12.09
CA THR A 138 -18.63 2.52 11.10
C THR A 138 -18.89 1.30 10.22
N LEU A 139 -17.83 0.65 9.73
CA LEU A 139 -17.94 -0.54 8.90
C LEU A 139 -18.56 -1.72 9.67
N LYS A 140 -18.21 -1.90 10.96
CA LYS A 140 -18.85 -2.90 11.83
C LYS A 140 -20.34 -2.62 11.99
N MET A 141 -20.73 -1.38 12.29
CA MET A 141 -22.14 -1.00 12.43
C MET A 141 -22.93 -1.23 11.14
N LYS A 142 -22.36 -0.84 9.98
CA LYS A 142 -22.97 -1.08 8.66
C LYS A 142 -23.10 -2.59 8.36
N GLY A 143 -22.08 -3.37 8.71
CA GLY A 143 -22.11 -4.82 8.63
C GLY A 143 -23.24 -5.42 9.45
N ASN A 144 -23.37 -5.03 10.72
CA ASN A 144 -24.44 -5.49 11.62
C ASN A 144 -25.83 -5.13 11.08
N LEU A 145 -26.00 -3.90 10.59
CA LEU A 145 -27.25 -3.44 9.98
C LEU A 145 -27.65 -4.29 8.77
N ASN A 146 -26.68 -4.62 7.90
CA ASN A 146 -26.93 -5.50 6.76
C ASN A 146 -27.34 -6.91 7.19
N HIS A 147 -26.72 -7.48 8.23
CA HIS A 147 -27.12 -8.77 8.79
C HIS A 147 -28.55 -8.73 9.34
N LEU A 148 -28.91 -7.70 10.12
CA LEU A 148 -30.26 -7.54 10.65
C LEU A 148 -31.31 -7.42 9.53
N ARG A 149 -31.00 -6.67 8.46
CA ARG A 149 -31.87 -6.60 7.27
C ARG A 149 -32.04 -7.95 6.59
N ALA A 150 -30.96 -8.73 6.45
CA ALA A 150 -31.01 -10.07 5.86
C ALA A 150 -31.91 -11.01 6.67
N VAL A 151 -31.77 -11.05 8.00
CA VAL A 151 -32.63 -11.86 8.89
C VAL A 151 -34.10 -11.47 8.77
N ARG A 152 -34.38 -10.16 8.78
CA ARG A 152 -35.75 -9.64 8.62
C ARG A 152 -36.36 -10.08 7.28
N ASN A 153 -35.62 -9.96 6.19
CA ASN A 153 -36.08 -10.34 4.85
C ASN A 153 -36.34 -11.85 4.75
N LEU A 154 -35.49 -12.68 5.36
CA LEU A 154 -35.70 -14.13 5.44
C LEU A 154 -36.95 -14.50 6.26
N SER A 155 -37.22 -13.77 7.36
CA SER A 155 -38.41 -13.99 8.17
C SER A 155 -39.69 -13.66 7.40
N TYR A 156 -39.72 -12.55 6.66
CA TYR A 156 -40.86 -12.24 5.78
C TYR A 156 -41.03 -13.28 4.68
N ALA A 157 -39.95 -13.72 4.02
CA ALA A 157 -40.04 -14.75 2.98
C ALA A 157 -40.63 -16.07 3.52
N LYS A 158 -40.27 -16.48 4.74
CA LYS A 158 -40.85 -17.65 5.41
C LYS A 158 -42.35 -17.46 5.73
N LEU A 159 -42.75 -16.28 6.20
CA LEU A 159 -44.15 -15.96 6.46
C LEU A 159 -44.99 -15.97 5.18
N TRP A 160 -44.48 -15.36 4.10
CA TRP A 160 -45.12 -15.40 2.78
C TRP A 160 -45.28 -16.83 2.27
N HIS A 161 -44.26 -17.67 2.40
CA HIS A 161 -44.35 -19.07 2.00
C HIS A 161 -45.41 -19.82 2.82
N LEU A 162 -45.50 -19.59 4.13
CA LEU A 162 -46.53 -20.22 4.98
C LEU A 162 -47.96 -19.82 4.59
N ILE A 163 -48.18 -18.54 4.24
CA ILE A 163 -49.47 -18.02 3.77
C ILE A 163 -49.87 -18.65 2.42
N VAL A 164 -48.93 -18.86 1.51
CA VAL A 164 -49.22 -19.42 0.17
C VAL A 164 -49.58 -20.91 0.21
N ILE A 165 -49.14 -21.65 1.23
CA ILE A 165 -49.41 -23.09 1.36
C ILE A 165 -50.64 -23.39 2.26
N SER A 166 -51.20 -22.37 2.93
CA SER A 166 -52.40 -22.50 3.78
C SER A 166 -53.66 -22.15 3.00
#